data_AF-A0A345U9I0-F1
#
_entry.id   AF-A0A345U9I0-F1
#
_cell.length_a   1.000
_cell.length_b   1.000
_cell.length_c   1.000
_cell.angle_alpha   90.00
_cell.angle_beta   90.00
_cell.angle_gamma   90.00
#
_symmetry.space_group_name_H-M   'P 1'
#
loop_
_entity.id
_entity.type
_entity.pdbx_description
1 polymer ?
#
loop_
_entity_poly.entity_id
_entity_poly.type
_entity_poly.pdbx_seq_one_letter_code
_entity_poly.pdbx_strand_id
1 'polypeptide(L)'
;MIYQNFLSKLEGNWMSQTTNYFTNTKKIEYNQSYIELKKVENISDISKNNKNMLCNYILYNKNNQIQGYYIFFKDSKSHYGNIKKVTNNQIDHYIFRIYTNNCIKIEYVENDIIYQEYIYFINDRFRITISLLKKYYKYLSISFISEIKILDQK
;
A
#
# COMPACT_ATOMS: atom_id res chain seq x y z
N MET A 1 -10.66 13.89 -8.70
CA MET A 1 -10.45 13.01 -9.88
C MET A 1 -9.12 12.26 -9.84
N ILE A 2 -7.95 12.92 -9.84
CA ILE A 2 -6.63 12.25 -9.96
C ILE A 2 -6.43 11.13 -8.91
N TYR A 3 -6.68 11.41 -7.63
CA TYR A 3 -6.53 10.41 -6.57
C TYR A 3 -7.47 9.21 -6.73
N GLN A 4 -8.75 9.44 -7.04
CA GLN A 4 -9.71 8.36 -7.23
C GLN A 4 -9.33 7.48 -8.43
N ASN A 5 -8.91 8.09 -9.54
CA ASN A 5 -8.45 7.39 -10.74
C ASN A 5 -7.18 6.57 -10.48
N PHE A 6 -6.28 7.06 -9.62
CA PHE A 6 -5.09 6.31 -9.25
C PHE A 6 -5.46 5.13 -8.33
N LEU A 7 -6.20 5.40 -7.25
CA LEU A 7 -6.53 4.41 -6.24
C LEU A 7 -7.39 3.28 -6.83
N SER A 8 -8.29 3.57 -7.78
CA SER A 8 -9.06 2.53 -8.48
C SER A 8 -8.20 1.49 -9.20
N LYS A 9 -6.96 1.83 -9.59
CA LYS A 9 -6.04 0.88 -10.22
C LYS A 9 -5.48 -0.15 -9.24
N LEU A 10 -5.50 0.11 -7.93
CA LEU A 10 -5.01 -0.81 -6.90
C LEU A 10 -5.90 -2.06 -6.77
N GLU A 11 -7.19 -1.94 -7.08
CA GLU A 11 -8.17 -3.02 -7.00
C GLU A 11 -7.79 -4.19 -7.92
N GLY A 12 -7.92 -5.42 -7.44
CA GLY A 12 -7.79 -6.65 -8.21
C GLY A 12 -7.02 -7.75 -7.51
N ASN A 13 -6.86 -8.86 -8.23
CA ASN A 13 -6.03 -10.01 -7.85
C ASN A 13 -4.61 -9.81 -8.39
N TRP A 14 -3.62 -9.91 -7.54
CA TRP A 14 -2.21 -9.64 -7.85
C TRP A 14 -1.35 -10.84 -7.46
N MET A 15 -0.53 -11.30 -8.41
CA MET A 15 0.64 -12.11 -8.11
C MET A 15 1.79 -11.18 -7.78
N SER A 16 2.34 -11.29 -6.58
CA SER A 16 3.40 -10.44 -6.06
C SER A 16 4.69 -11.24 -5.92
N GLN A 17 5.78 -10.69 -6.43
CA GLN A 17 7.14 -11.18 -6.21
C GLN A 17 7.92 -10.09 -5.48
N THR A 18 8.37 -10.39 -4.27
CA THR A 18 9.13 -9.47 -3.42
C THR A 18 10.57 -9.94 -3.30
N THR A 19 11.50 -9.01 -3.46
CA THR A 19 12.92 -9.18 -3.13
C THR A 19 13.30 -8.17 -2.07
N ASN A 20 13.75 -8.64 -0.90
CA ASN A 20 14.22 -7.82 0.20
C ASN A 20 15.73 -7.85 0.27
N TYR A 21 16.36 -6.68 0.26
CA TYR A 21 17.80 -6.48 0.42
C TYR A 21 18.05 -5.88 1.81
N PHE A 22 18.63 -6.67 2.71
CA PHE A 22 19.01 -6.20 4.04
C PHE A 22 20.42 -5.64 4.01
N THR A 23 20.55 -4.33 4.21
CA THR A 23 21.79 -3.57 4.04
C THR A 23 22.86 -3.96 5.07
N ASN A 24 22.44 -4.19 6.32
CA ASN A 24 23.37 -4.49 7.42
C ASN A 24 23.96 -5.89 7.32
N THR A 25 23.15 -6.88 6.91
CA THR A 25 23.56 -8.29 6.84
C THR A 25 23.99 -8.72 5.45
N LYS A 26 23.74 -7.89 4.43
CA LYS A 26 23.86 -8.23 3.00
C LYS A 26 23.01 -9.43 2.58
N LYS A 27 22.03 -9.81 3.40
CA LYS A 27 21.11 -10.90 3.10
C LYS A 27 20.11 -10.46 2.03
N ILE A 28 19.81 -11.36 1.11
CA ILE A 28 18.73 -11.19 0.14
C ILE A 28 17.69 -12.27 0.41
N GLU A 29 16.44 -11.87 0.52
CA GLU A 29 15.30 -12.77 0.68
C GLU A 29 14.29 -12.55 -0.42
N TYR A 30 13.64 -13.63 -0.83
CA TYR A 30 12.63 -13.61 -1.87
C TYR A 30 11.35 -14.23 -1.33
N ASN A 31 10.21 -13.66 -1.71
CA ASN A 31 8.92 -14.21 -1.37
C ASN A 31 7.94 -13.99 -2.52
N GLN A 32 7.11 -14.99 -2.78
CA GLN A 32 5.98 -14.87 -3.69
C GLN A 32 4.68 -14.91 -2.89
N SER A 33 3.72 -14.07 -3.25
CA SER A 33 2.39 -14.09 -2.66
C SER A 33 1.29 -13.74 -3.65
N TYR A 34 0.07 -14.09 -3.28
CA TYR A 34 -1.15 -13.79 -3.99
C TYR A 34 -1.98 -12.84 -3.12
N ILE A 35 -2.18 -11.65 -3.63
CA ILE A 35 -2.82 -10.55 -2.93
C ILE A 35 -4.12 -10.19 -3.64
N GLU A 36 -5.20 -10.14 -2.90
CA GLU A 36 -6.47 -9.60 -3.37
C GLU A 36 -6.73 -8.26 -2.69
N LEU A 37 -6.96 -7.22 -3.49
CA LEU A 37 -7.40 -5.90 -3.04
C LEU A 37 -8.80 -5.67 -3.59
N LYS A 38 -9.80 -5.72 -2.72
CA LYS A 38 -11.20 -5.53 -3.09
C LYS A 38 -11.73 -4.21 -2.55
N LYS A 39 -12.33 -3.37 -3.40
CA LYS A 39 -12.94 -2.13 -2.96
C LYS A 39 -14.19 -2.43 -2.12
N VAL A 40 -14.39 -1.66 -1.05
CA VAL A 40 -15.58 -1.81 -0.17
C VAL A 40 -16.23 -0.45 0.06
N GLU A 41 -17.54 -0.42 -0.12
CA GLU A 41 -18.33 0.83 -0.02
C GLU A 41 -18.72 1.16 1.42
N ASN A 42 -18.92 0.15 2.28
CA ASN A 42 -19.43 0.32 3.65
C ASN A 42 -18.55 -0.41 4.67
N ILE A 43 -17.57 0.29 5.26
CA ILE A 43 -16.81 -0.23 6.41
C ILE A 43 -17.22 0.55 7.66
N SER A 44 -18.21 0.00 8.39
CA SER A 44 -18.67 0.38 9.74
C SER A 44 -18.97 1.88 10.00
N ASP A 45 -19.39 2.22 11.21
CA ASP A 45 -19.71 3.61 11.60
C ASP A 45 -18.50 4.57 11.55
N ILE A 46 -17.28 4.04 11.40
CA ILE A 46 -16.04 4.80 11.22
C ILE A 46 -16.05 5.59 9.89
N SER A 47 -16.73 5.07 8.85
CA SER A 47 -16.85 5.73 7.55
C SER A 47 -17.98 6.75 7.49
N LYS A 48 -19.06 6.58 8.28
CA LYS A 48 -20.29 7.39 8.17
C LYS A 48 -20.10 8.88 8.49
N ASN A 49 -19.11 9.23 9.32
CA ASN A 49 -18.89 10.61 9.75
C ASN A 49 -17.73 11.35 9.05
N ASN A 50 -16.99 10.71 8.14
CA ASN A 50 -15.81 11.32 7.52
C ASN A 50 -16.11 11.80 6.10
N LYS A 51 -16.46 13.09 5.96
CA LYS A 51 -16.69 13.79 4.67
C LYS A 51 -15.48 13.74 3.70
N ASN A 52 -14.30 13.37 4.18
CA ASN A 52 -13.04 13.40 3.44
C ASN A 52 -12.55 12.00 3.01
N MET A 53 -13.39 10.97 3.09
CA MET A 53 -13.03 9.62 2.66
C MET A 53 -12.97 9.52 1.13
N LEU A 54 -11.91 8.89 0.60
CA LEU A 54 -11.74 8.66 -0.84
C LEU A 54 -12.24 7.28 -1.26
N CYS A 55 -11.76 6.23 -0.58
CA CYS A 55 -12.09 4.84 -0.87
C CYS A 55 -11.56 3.92 0.23
N ASN A 56 -12.09 2.70 0.27
CA ASN A 56 -11.65 1.67 1.19
C ASN A 56 -11.37 0.36 0.46
N TYR A 57 -10.38 -0.37 0.97
CA TYR A 57 -10.00 -1.68 0.46
C TYR A 57 -9.92 -2.70 1.57
N ILE A 58 -10.38 -3.91 1.28
CA ILE A 58 -9.97 -5.11 2.00
C ILE A 58 -8.77 -5.68 1.25
N LEU A 59 -7.66 -5.84 1.97
CA LEU A 59 -6.51 -6.62 1.55
C LEU A 59 -6.66 -8.03 2.10
N TYR A 60 -6.54 -9.03 1.24
CA TYR A 60 -6.45 -10.43 1.62
C TYR A 60 -5.19 -11.04 1.02
N ASN A 61 -4.30 -11.55 1.86
CA ASN A 61 -3.15 -12.33 1.44
C ASN A 61 -3.53 -13.81 1.46
N LYS A 62 -3.66 -14.42 0.27
CA LYS A 62 -4.15 -15.80 0.11
C LYS A 62 -3.18 -16.84 0.69
N ASN A 63 -1.88 -16.52 0.77
CA ASN A 63 -0.86 -17.46 1.24
C ASN A 63 -0.94 -17.69 2.75
N ASN A 64 -1.24 -16.66 3.54
CA ASN A 64 -1.24 -16.74 5.01
C ASN A 64 -2.58 -16.36 5.64
N GLN A 65 -3.62 -16.19 4.81
CA GLN A 65 -4.99 -15.85 5.22
C GLN A 65 -5.09 -14.58 6.06
N ILE A 66 -4.10 -13.68 5.96
CA ILE A 66 -4.12 -12.41 6.69
C ILE A 66 -5.02 -11.43 5.94
N GLN A 67 -5.91 -10.79 6.70
CA GLN A 67 -6.78 -9.74 6.24
C GLN A 67 -6.41 -8.40 6.88
N GLY A 68 -6.46 -7.33 6.09
CA GLY A 68 -6.33 -5.96 6.58
C GLY A 68 -7.27 -5.02 5.84
N TYR A 69 -7.64 -3.92 6.49
CA TYR A 69 -8.48 -2.89 5.90
C TYR A 69 -7.66 -1.63 5.69
N TYR A 70 -7.71 -1.06 4.49
CA TYR A 70 -7.08 0.21 4.17
C TYR A 70 -8.15 1.25 3.88
N ILE A 71 -8.12 2.36 4.62
CA ILE A 71 -9.10 3.44 4.54
C ILE A 71 -8.35 4.69 4.14
N PHE A 72 -8.64 5.22 2.95
CA PHE A 72 -7.98 6.39 2.38
C PHE A 72 -8.80 7.65 2.63
N PHE A 73 -8.16 8.66 3.19
CA PHE A 73 -8.73 9.98 3.46
C PHE A 73 -7.92 11.06 2.76
N LYS A 74 -8.58 12.13 2.33
CA LYS A 74 -7.92 13.33 1.86
C LYS A 74 -8.74 14.57 2.14
N ASP A 75 -8.15 15.48 2.90
CA ASP A 75 -8.65 16.85 3.02
C ASP A 75 -8.42 17.60 1.70
N SER A 76 -9.44 18.31 1.21
CA SER A 76 -9.37 19.09 -0.03
C SER A 76 -8.30 20.18 0.01
N LYS A 77 -7.95 20.70 1.19
CA LYS A 77 -6.91 21.72 1.38
C LYS A 77 -5.50 21.14 1.52
N SER A 78 -5.38 19.84 1.83
CA SER A 78 -4.06 19.22 2.05
C SER A 78 -3.43 18.76 0.74
N HIS A 79 -2.10 18.84 0.67
CA HIS A 79 -1.32 18.31 -0.45
C HIS A 79 -1.11 16.79 -0.36
N TYR A 80 -1.28 16.22 0.84
CA TYR A 80 -1.22 14.79 1.10
C TYR A 80 -2.60 14.24 1.49
N GLY A 81 -2.71 12.92 1.56
CA GLY A 81 -3.82 12.21 2.18
C GLY A 81 -3.31 11.31 3.30
N ASN A 82 -4.24 10.70 4.03
CA ASN A 82 -3.96 9.79 5.14
C ASN A 82 -4.51 8.40 4.83
N ILE A 83 -3.79 7.36 5.23
CA ILE A 83 -4.26 5.97 5.18
C ILE A 83 -4.37 5.49 6.62
N LYS A 84 -5.52 4.92 6.99
CA LYS A 84 -5.62 4.07 8.17
C LYS A 84 -5.57 2.63 7.72
N LYS A 85 -4.60 1.87 8.24
CA LYS A 85 -4.53 0.42 8.06
C LYS A 85 -5.01 -0.22 9.35
N VAL A 86 -6.10 -0.97 9.27
CA VAL A 86 -6.67 -1.70 10.40
C VAL A 86 -6.39 -3.18 10.20
N THR A 87 -5.74 -3.78 11.19
CA THR A 87 -5.53 -5.23 11.30
C THR A 87 -6.16 -5.71 12.61
N ASN A 88 -6.17 -7.03 12.85
CA ASN A 88 -6.75 -7.57 14.09
C ASN A 88 -6.09 -7.04 15.36
N ASN A 89 -4.81 -6.62 15.29
CA ASN A 89 -4.01 -6.33 16.46
C ASN A 89 -3.65 -4.84 16.61
N GLN A 90 -3.74 -4.05 15.55
CA GLN A 90 -3.31 -2.64 15.56
C GLN A 90 -3.95 -1.81 14.44
N ILE A 91 -3.94 -0.49 14.66
CA ILE A 91 -4.30 0.54 13.67
C ILE A 91 -3.06 1.37 13.38
N ASP A 92 -2.57 1.29 12.15
CA ASP A 92 -1.42 2.05 11.68
C ASP A 92 -1.88 3.25 10.83
N HIS A 93 -1.15 4.36 10.94
CA HIS A 93 -1.47 5.61 10.27
C HIS A 93 -0.36 6.04 9.31
N TYR A 94 -0.66 6.05 8.00
CA TYR A 94 0.28 6.47 6.97
C TYR A 94 -0.17 7.78 6.36
N ILE A 95 0.77 8.50 5.75
CA ILE A 95 0.48 9.59 4.82
C ILE A 95 0.74 9.10 3.40
N PHE A 96 0.03 9.66 2.43
CA PHE A 96 0.29 9.39 1.02
C PHE A 96 0.15 10.62 0.15
N ARG A 97 0.83 10.63 -0.99
CA ARG A 97 0.68 11.65 -2.03
C ARG A 97 0.90 11.05 -3.41
N ILE A 98 0.23 11.59 -4.41
CA ILE A 98 0.60 11.33 -5.81
C ILE A 98 1.95 12.01 -6.04
N TYR A 99 2.99 11.22 -6.27
CA TYR A 99 4.35 11.70 -6.47
C TYR A 99 4.58 12.07 -7.95
N THR A 100 4.06 11.24 -8.85
CA THR A 100 3.95 11.49 -10.30
C THR A 100 2.63 10.91 -10.79
N ASN A 101 2.23 11.18 -12.05
CA ASN A 101 0.95 10.71 -12.60
C ASN A 101 0.72 9.19 -12.48
N ASN A 102 1.78 8.40 -12.41
CA ASN A 102 1.76 6.95 -12.29
C ASN A 102 2.43 6.43 -11.01
N CYS A 103 2.71 7.30 -10.04
CA CYS A 103 3.33 6.92 -8.77
C CYS A 103 2.61 7.51 -7.56
N ILE A 104 2.30 6.66 -6.59
CA ILE A 104 1.93 7.09 -5.23
C ILE A 104 3.12 6.84 -4.30
N LYS A 105 3.40 7.83 -3.46
CA LYS A 105 4.31 7.69 -2.34
C LYS A 105 3.50 7.51 -1.07
N ILE A 106 3.84 6.51 -0.28
CA ILE A 106 3.27 6.25 1.05
C ILE A 106 4.39 6.38 2.06
N GLU A 107 4.14 7.03 3.19
CA GLU A 107 5.13 7.21 4.25
C GLU A 107 4.51 6.93 5.61
N TYR A 108 5.32 6.33 6.47
CA TYR A 108 5.03 6.14 7.87
C TYR A 108 6.27 6.44 8.68
N VAL A 109 6.07 7.16 9.78
CA VAL A 109 7.12 7.54 10.70
C VAL A 109 6.60 7.25 12.09
N GLU A 110 7.26 6.33 12.78
CA GLU A 110 7.01 6.10 14.19
C GLU A 110 8.35 5.91 14.89
N ASN A 111 8.54 6.67 15.97
CA ASN A 111 9.82 6.79 16.65
C ASN A 111 10.93 7.15 15.65
N ASP A 112 12.06 6.44 15.71
CA ASP A 112 13.20 6.60 14.80
C ASP A 112 13.09 5.74 13.53
N ILE A 113 11.96 5.06 13.31
CA ILE A 113 11.73 4.20 12.16
C ILE A 113 10.97 4.99 11.08
N ILE A 114 11.55 5.01 9.88
CA ILE A 114 10.95 5.64 8.71
C ILE A 114 10.70 4.55 7.68
N TYR A 115 9.44 4.42 7.29
CA TYR A 115 9.00 3.56 6.21
C TYR A 115 8.51 4.41 5.04
N GLN A 116 9.00 4.12 3.84
CA GLN A 116 8.58 4.80 2.61
C GLN A 116 8.30 3.76 1.53
N GLU A 117 7.18 3.87 0.85
CA GLU A 117 6.88 3.08 -0.34
C GLU A 117 6.65 4.00 -1.53
N TYR A 118 7.07 3.55 -2.70
CA TYR A 118 6.71 4.13 -3.97
C TYR A 118 6.08 3.06 -4.84
N ILE A 119 4.78 3.18 -5.11
CA ILE A 119 4.05 2.25 -5.97
C ILE A 119 3.91 2.89 -7.34
N TYR A 120 4.65 2.37 -8.31
CA TYR A 120 4.67 2.80 -9.70
C TYR A 120 3.84 1.86 -10.57
N PHE A 121 2.80 2.38 -11.22
CA PHE A 121 2.10 1.66 -12.27
C PHE A 121 2.87 1.81 -13.58
N ILE A 122 3.37 0.69 -14.11
CA ILE A 122 3.93 0.62 -15.45
C ILE A 122 2.79 0.57 -16.47
N ASN A 123 1.73 -0.19 -16.16
CA ASN A 123 0.43 -0.16 -16.81
C ASN A 123 -0.65 -0.64 -15.84
N ASP A 124 -1.91 -0.75 -16.28
CA ASP A 124 -3.04 -1.12 -15.39
C ASP A 124 -3.00 -2.57 -14.87
N ARG A 125 -2.09 -3.41 -15.40
CA ARG A 125 -1.89 -4.81 -15.01
C ARG A 125 -0.53 -5.10 -14.41
N PHE A 126 0.38 -4.13 -14.38
CA PHE A 126 1.73 -4.31 -13.88
C PHE A 126 2.18 -3.10 -13.08
N ARG A 127 2.54 -3.34 -11.81
CA ARG A 127 3.09 -2.32 -10.93
C ARG A 127 4.36 -2.80 -10.27
N ILE A 128 5.21 -1.84 -9.94
CA ILE A 128 6.45 -2.04 -9.20
C ILE A 128 6.35 -1.20 -7.93
N THR A 129 6.63 -1.80 -6.79
CA THR A 129 6.75 -1.10 -5.52
C THR A 129 8.19 -1.13 -5.05
N ILE A 130 8.72 0.04 -4.68
CA ILE A 130 10.01 0.17 -3.99
C ILE A 130 9.72 0.60 -2.57
N SER A 131 10.09 -0.24 -1.60
CA SER A 131 9.93 0.07 -0.18
C SER A 131 11.29 0.30 0.47
N LEU A 132 11.37 1.29 1.34
CA LEU A 132 12.57 1.70 2.06
C LEU A 132 12.27 1.68 3.55
N LEU A 133 13.03 0.91 4.31
CA LEU A 133 12.96 0.90 5.77
C LEU A 133 14.24 1.50 6.33
N LYS A 134 14.12 2.52 7.17
CA LYS A 134 15.24 3.20 7.82
C LYS A 134 15.07 3.22 9.34
N LYS A 135 16.18 3.20 10.06
CA LYS A 135 16.25 3.54 11.49
C LYS A 135 17.42 4.48 11.74
N TYR A 136 17.22 5.58 12.46
CA TYR A 136 18.25 6.62 12.66
C TYR A 136 18.89 7.06 11.33
N TYR A 137 18.08 7.28 10.30
CA TYR A 137 18.49 7.65 8.93
C TYR A 137 19.36 6.63 8.18
N LYS A 138 19.66 5.47 8.78
CA LYS A 138 20.36 4.37 8.12
C LYS A 138 19.34 3.41 7.51
N TYR A 139 19.55 3.02 6.26
CA TYR A 139 18.74 1.98 5.62
C TYR A 139 18.95 0.66 6.36
N LEU A 140 17.86 0.00 6.72
CA LEU A 140 17.83 -1.37 7.27
C LEU A 140 17.52 -2.38 6.17
N SER A 141 16.56 -2.04 5.31
CA SER A 141 16.22 -2.84 4.14
C SER A 141 15.67 -1.98 3.01
N ILE A 142 15.83 -2.50 1.80
CA ILE A 142 15.22 -2.00 0.58
C ILE A 142 14.49 -3.18 -0.04
N SER A 143 13.24 -2.99 -0.42
CA SER A 143 12.44 -4.02 -1.08
C SER A 143 12.08 -3.61 -2.48
N PHE A 144 12.28 -4.52 -3.42
CA PHE A 144 11.75 -4.41 -4.79
C PHE A 144 10.63 -5.42 -4.95
N ILE A 145 9.44 -4.94 -5.31
CA ILE A 145 8.24 -5.74 -5.40
C ILE A 145 7.68 -5.56 -6.80
N SER A 146 7.49 -6.65 -7.54
CA SER A 146 6.83 -6.65 -8.84
C SER A 146 5.48 -7.36 -8.71
N GLU A 147 4.42 -6.69 -9.13
CA GLU A 147 3.05 -7.19 -8.99
C GLU A 147 2.34 -7.21 -10.34
N ILE A 148 1.90 -8.40 -10.75
CA ILE A 148 1.18 -8.64 -12.00
C ILE A 148 -0.27 -9.00 -11.66
N LYS A 149 -1.20 -8.32 -12.32
CA LYS A 149 -2.63 -8.56 -12.13
C LYS A 149 -3.03 -9.87 -12.80
N ILE A 150 -3.63 -10.77 -12.03
CA ILE A 150 -4.14 -12.05 -12.51
C ILE A 150 -5.55 -11.82 -13.07
N LEU A 151 -5.80 -12.33 -14.27
CA LEU A 151 -7.15 -12.37 -14.82
C LEU A 151 -7.87 -13.57 -14.19
N ASP A 152 -9.07 -13.35 -13.66
CA ASP A 152 -9.89 -14.47 -13.21
C ASP A 152 -10.10 -15.41 -14.40
N GLN A 153 -9.72 -16.67 -14.24
CA GLN A 153 -10.09 -17.73 -15.18
C GLN A 153 -11.59 -17.93 -15.01
N LYS A 154 -12.37 -17.51 -16.02
CA LYS A 154 -13.79 -17.85 -16.12
C LYS A 154 -13.97 -19.35 -16.26
#